data_AF-A0ABD6G7L8-F1
#
_entry.id   AF-A0ABD6G7L8-F1
#
_cell.length_a   1.000
_cell.length_b   1.000
_cell.length_c   1.000
_cell.angle_alpha   90.00
_cell.angle_beta   90.00
_cell.angle_gamma   90.00
#
_symmetry.space_group_name_H-M   'P 1'
#
loop_
_entity.id
_entity.type
_entity.pdbx_description
1 polymer ?
#
loop_
_entity_poly.entity_id
_entity_poly.type
_entity_poly.pdbx_seq_one_letter_code
_entity_poly.pdbx_strand_id
1 'polypeptide(L)' 'MNRNFFVYGTLMTGCSNHHVIPKNAIENIQNAAIENVELYSHISGEYPCMIEGNSTVFGEVITIKERHFQKALQ' A
#
# COMPACT_ATOMS: atom_id res chain seq x y z
N MET A 1 15.59 -3.68 9.78
CA MET A 1 15.64 -2.57 8.80
C MET A 1 14.21 -2.14 8.53
N ASN A 2 13.92 -0.86 8.26
CA ASN A 2 12.56 -0.46 7.92
C ASN A 2 12.02 -1.22 6.70
N ARG A 3 10.71 -1.38 6.61
CA ARG A 3 10.03 -2.12 5.53
C ARG A 3 9.25 -1.16 4.65
N ASN A 4 9.35 -1.35 3.34
CA ASN A 4 8.63 -0.54 2.36
C ASN A 4 7.47 -1.35 1.80
N PHE A 5 6.29 -0.76 1.76
CA PHE A 5 5.09 -1.35 1.17
C PHE A 5 4.57 -0.41 0.09
N PHE A 6 4.36 -0.93 -1.11
CA PHE A 6 3.63 -0.20 -2.14
C PHE A 6 2.13 -0.43 -1.93
N VAL A 7 1.37 0.65 -1.78
CA VAL A 7 -0.09 0.63 -1.64
C VAL A 7 -0.73 1.39 -2.79
N TYR A 8 -1.85 0.87 -3.29
CA TYR A 8 -2.46 1.27 -4.57
C TYR A 8 -3.99 1.35 -4.49
N GLY A 9 -4.54 1.49 -3.27
CA GLY A 9 -5.97 1.41 -3.03
C GLY A 9 -6.36 1.95 -1.67
N THR A 10 -7.21 1.23 -0.94
CA THR A 10 -7.85 1.72 0.30
C THR A 10 -6.88 2.11 1.41
N LEU A 11 -5.62 1.66 1.36
CA LEU A 11 -4.56 2.03 2.31
C LEU A 11 -3.82 3.33 1.95
N MET A 12 -4.06 3.94 0.80
CA MET A 12 -3.43 5.21 0.40
C MET A 12 -3.91 6.37 1.27
N THR A 13 -3.10 7.41 1.42
CA THR A 13 -3.45 8.62 2.19
C THR A 13 -4.80 9.19 1.73
N GLY A 14 -5.73 9.36 2.68
CA GLY A 14 -7.07 9.88 2.39
C GLY A 14 -8.08 8.84 1.90
N CYS A 15 -7.67 7.59 1.66
CA CYS A 15 -8.58 6.49 1.33
C CYS A 15 -9.15 5.80 2.58
N SER A 16 -10.23 5.03 2.36
CA SER A 16 -11.12 4.51 3.41
C SER A 16 -10.41 3.75 4.54
N ASN A 17 -9.37 2.98 4.25
CA ASN A 17 -8.68 2.14 5.23
C ASN A 17 -7.31 2.68 5.66
N HIS A 18 -6.88 3.86 5.22
CA HIS A 18 -5.57 4.40 5.64
C HIS A 18 -5.42 4.50 7.17
N HIS A 19 -6.53 4.77 7.85
CA HIS A 19 -6.59 4.90 9.30
C HIS A 19 -6.21 3.62 10.07
N VAL A 20 -6.18 2.44 9.42
CA VAL A 20 -5.78 1.20 10.09
C VAL A 20 -4.26 1.12 10.31
N ILE A 21 -3.48 1.93 9.59
CA ILE A 21 -2.02 2.01 9.75
C ILE A 21 -1.72 2.91 10.96
N PRO A 22 -1.07 2.40 12.02
CA PRO A 22 -0.76 3.24 13.18
C PRO A 22 0.15 4.39 12.77
N LYS A 23 -0.26 5.64 13.02
CA LYS A 23 0.51 6.84 12.61
C LYS A 23 1.95 6.84 13.14
N ASN A 24 2.17 6.30 14.34
CA ASN A 24 3.50 6.20 14.95
C ASN A 24 4.36 5.04 14.40
N ALA A 25 3.80 4.21 13.50
CA ALA A 25 4.50 3.16 12.76
C ALA A 25 5.08 3.66 11.44
N ILE A 26 4.50 4.71 10.87
CA ILE A 26 4.95 5.31 9.62
C ILE A 26 6.23 6.13 9.89
N GLU A 27 7.25 5.88 9.07
CA GLU A 27 8.47 6.68 8.98
C GLU A 27 8.36 7.72 7.87
N ASN A 28 7.86 7.30 6.69
CA ASN A 28 7.73 8.14 5.50
C ASN A 28 6.60 7.63 4.59
N ILE A 29 6.02 8.53 3.79
CA ILE A 29 5.09 8.23 2.69
C ILE A 29 5.57 9.03 1.47
N GLN A 30 5.66 8.36 0.32
CA GLN A 30 6.03 9.00 -0.94
C GLN A 30 5.18 8.49 -2.09
N ASN A 31 4.84 9.36 -3.04
CA ASN A 31 4.18 8.95 -4.28
C ASN A 31 5.09 8.03 -5.08
N ALA A 32 4.51 7.00 -5.70
CA ALA A 32 5.23 6.02 -6.51
C ALA A 32 4.33 5.45 -7.61
N ALA A 33 4.93 4.69 -8.53
CA ALA A 33 4.22 3.97 -9.56
C ALA A 33 4.87 2.60 -9.82
N ILE A 34 4.07 1.64 -10.26
CA ILE A 34 4.54 0.34 -10.78
C ILE A 34 4.09 0.22 -12.23
N GLU A 35 5.02 -0.13 -13.12
CA GLU A 35 4.77 -0.42 -14.54
C GLU A 35 4.46 -1.91 -14.75
N ASN A 36 3.83 -2.22 -15.89
CA ASN A 36 3.46 -3.59 -16.30
C ASN A 36 2.47 -4.26 -15.33
N VAL A 37 1.53 -3.48 -14.80
CA VAL A 37 0.46 -3.93 -13.93
C VAL A 37 -0.85 -3.26 -14.28
N GLU A 38 -1.97 -3.88 -13.91
CA GLU A 38 -3.32 -3.35 -14.09
C GLU A 38 -4.09 -3.40 -12.77
N LEU A 39 -4.87 -2.35 -12.51
CA LEU A 39 -5.68 -2.21 -11.32
C LEU A 39 -7.16 -2.41 -11.66
N TYR A 40 -7.79 -3.33 -10.97
CA TYR A 40 -9.21 -3.63 -11.14
C TYR A 40 -9.94 -3.47 -9.81
N SER A 41 -11.03 -2.69 -9.80
CA SER A 41 -11.75 -2.40 -8.56
C SER A 41 -12.63 -3.54 -8.05
N HIS A 42 -12.98 -4.53 -8.89
CA HIS A 42 -14.08 -5.48 -8.58
C HIS A 42 -13.82 -6.95 -9.00
N ILE A 43 -12.57 -7.41 -9.08
CA ILE A 43 -12.33 -8.82 -9.48
C ILE A 43 -12.77 -9.83 -8.40
N SER A 44 -12.82 -9.45 -7.11
CA SER A 44 -13.21 -10.39 -6.03
C SER A 44 -13.82 -9.76 -4.76
N GLY A 45 -14.47 -8.60 -4.85
CA GLY A 45 -15.12 -7.95 -3.69
C GLY A 45 -15.02 -6.42 -3.67
N GLU A 46 -15.02 -5.84 -2.47
CA GLU A 46 -14.96 -4.38 -2.22
C GLU A 46 -13.55 -3.77 -2.33
N TYR A 47 -12.52 -4.59 -2.58
CA TYR A 47 -11.13 -4.15 -2.58
C TYR A 47 -10.51 -4.19 -3.98
N PRO A 48 -9.74 -3.15 -4.34
CA PRO A 48 -9.04 -3.14 -5.62
C PRO A 48 -7.93 -4.20 -5.63
N CYS A 49 -7.79 -4.87 -6.77
CA CYS A 49 -6.79 -5.89 -7.02
C CYS A 49 -5.82 -5.42 -8.10
N MET A 50 -4.53 -5.57 -7.86
CA MET A 50 -3.48 -5.28 -8.82
C MET A 50 -2.89 -6.60 -9.34
N ILE A 51 -2.91 -6.79 -10.66
CA ILE A 51 -2.38 -7.96 -11.35
C ILE A 51 -1.37 -7.54 -12.42
N GLU A 52 -0.61 -8.49 -12.96
CA GLU A 52 0.25 -8.26 -14.13
C GLU A 52 -0.58 -7.78 -15.32
N GLY A 53 -0.04 -6.84 -16.10
CA GLY A 53 -0.74 -6.25 -17.24
C GLY A 53 0.17 -5.28 -18.01
N ASN A 54 -0.41 -4.42 -18.85
CA ASN A 54 0.37 -3.51 -19.71
C ASN A 54 0.22 -2.03 -19.35
N SER A 55 -0.26 -1.74 -18.13
CA SER A 55 -0.52 -0.38 -17.67
C SER A 55 0.48 0.07 -16.59
N THR A 56 0.32 1.30 -16.12
CA THR A 56 1.02 1.85 -14.96
C THR A 56 0.01 2.13 -13.85
N VAL A 57 0.28 1.62 -12.65
CA VAL A 57 -0.54 1.88 -11.47
C VAL A 57 0.18 2.86 -10.55
N PHE A 58 -0.49 3.97 -10.26
CA PHE A 58 -0.02 5.00 -9.34
C PHE A 58 -0.45 4.68 -7.91
N GLY A 59 0.43 4.91 -6.96
CA GLY A 59 0.20 4.63 -5.55
C GLY A 59 1.20 5.34 -4.66
N GLU A 60 1.42 4.77 -3.48
CA GLU A 60 2.34 5.30 -2.48
C GLU A 60 3.27 4.20 -1.98
N VAL A 61 4.52 4.55 -1.69
CA VAL A 61 5.39 3.71 -0.86
C VAL A 61 5.32 4.22 0.57
N ILE A 62 4.85 3.35 1.47
CA ILE A 62 4.82 3.60 2.90
C ILE A 62 6.01 2.88 3.53
N THR A 63 6.88 3.64 4.20
CA THR A 63 7.98 3.09 4.99
C THR A 63 7.51 2.88 6.43
N ILE A 64 7.48 1.62 6.86
CA ILE A 64 7.11 1.19 8.22
C ILE A 64 8.36 0.94 9.06
N LYS A 65 8.36 1.53 10.26
CA LYS A 65 9.40 1.33 11.28
C LYS A 65 9.48 -0.14 11.67
N GLU A 66 10.69 -0.69 11.66
CA GLU A 66 10.91 -2.13 11.90
C GLU A 66 10.26 -2.65 13.20
N ARG A 67 10.33 -1.87 14.29
CA ARG A 67 9.72 -2.24 15.58
C ARG A 67 8.22 -2.52 15.52
N HIS A 68 7.51 -1.90 14.58
CA HIS A 68 6.07 -2.08 14.41
C HIS A 68 5.77 -3.23 13.46
N PHE A 69 6.59 -3.41 12.42
CA PHE A 69 6.50 -4.58 11.56
C PHE A 69 6.67 -5.88 12.35
N GLN A 70 7.65 -5.93 13.26
CA GLN A 70 7.90 -7.11 14.11
C GLN A 70 6.72 -7.44 15.06
N LYS A 71 5.93 -6.45 15.48
CA LYS A 71 4.72 -6.70 16.29
C LYS A 71 3.58 -7.32 15.48
N ALA A 72 3.50 -7.03 14.19
CA ALA A 72 2.46 -7.55 13.32
C ALA A 72 2.72 -9.02 12.88
N LEU A 73 3.94 -9.52 13.08
CA LEU A 73 4.33 -10.91 12.79
C LEU A 73 4.13 -11.88 13.96
N GLN A 74 3.77 -11.37 15.15
CA GLN A 74 3.53 -12.15 16.37
C GLN A 74 2.05 -12.44 16.53
#